data_AF-A0A933GS84-F1
#
_entry.id   AF-A0A933GS84-F1
#
_cell.length_a   1.000
_cell.length_b   1.000
_cell.length_c   1.000
_cell.angle_alpha   90.00
_cell.angle_beta   90.00
_cell.angle_gamma   90.00
#
_symmetry.space_group_name_H-M   'P 1'
#
loop_
_entity.id
_entity.type
_entity.pdbx_description
1 polymer ?
#
loop_
_entity_poly.entity_id
_entity_poly.type
_entity_poly.pdbx_seq_one_letter_code
_entity_poly.pdbx_strand_id
1 'polypeptide(L)' 'EDFLFSCRTYEEFKDRSEQAFIQRKLEENGWNVSRTAEELGMQRSNLHKKIAKYGLKKRDQ' A
#
# COMPACT_ATOMS: atom_id res chain seq x y z
N GLU A 1 13.79 -2.65 7.46
CA GLU A 1 12.96 -3.15 8.60
C GLU A 1 12.81 -2.12 9.72
N ASP A 2 13.83 -1.29 9.96
CA ASP A 2 13.85 -0.28 11.03
C ASP A 2 12.78 0.84 10.94
N PHE A 3 12.44 1.30 9.73
CA PHE A 3 11.56 2.47 9.50
C PHE A 3 10.10 2.32 9.96
N LEU A 4 9.58 1.09 10.08
CA LEU A 4 8.22 0.86 10.58
C LEU A 4 8.15 1.03 12.09
N PHE A 5 9.18 0.57 12.82
CA PHE A 5 9.20 0.60 14.28
C PHE A 5 9.67 1.94 14.86
N SER A 6 10.18 2.86 14.03
CA SER A 6 10.49 4.24 14.46
C SER A 6 9.25 5.13 14.65
N CYS A 7 8.05 4.62 14.40
CA CYS A 7 6.81 5.39 14.54
C CYS A 7 6.50 5.73 16.00
N ARG A 8 6.00 6.94 16.26
CA ARG A 8 5.72 7.40 17.64
C ARG A 8 4.34 7.01 18.14
N THR A 9 3.41 6.71 17.23
CA THR A 9 2.04 6.34 17.58
C THR A 9 1.61 5.08 16.81
N TYR A 10 0.64 4.36 17.37
CA TYR A 10 0.06 3.19 16.72
C TYR A 10 -0.61 3.56 15.38
N GLU A 11 -1.22 4.74 15.29
CA GLU A 11 -1.83 5.22 14.05
C GLU A 11 -0.78 5.43 12.95
N GLU A 12 0.37 6.02 13.29
CA GLU A 12 1.47 6.21 12.34
C GLU A 12 2.07 4.87 11.89
N PHE A 13 2.26 3.94 12.83
CA PHE A 13 2.70 2.57 12.51
C PHE A 13 1.72 1.87 11.56
N LYS A 14 0.42 1.95 11.85
CA LYS A 14 -0.63 1.36 11.04
C LYS A 14 -0.64 1.95 9.63
N ASP A 15 -0.50 3.26 9.51
CA ASP A 15 -0.53 3.96 8.23
C ASP A 15 0.70 3.59 7.38
N ARG A 16 1.90 3.57 7.96
CA ARG A 16 3.13 3.20 7.26
C ARG A 16 3.20 1.72 6.90
N SER A 17 2.76 0.84 7.80
CA SER A 17 2.70 -0.60 7.51
C SER A 17 1.70 -0.91 6.40
N GLU A 18 0.54 -0.25 6.42
CA GLU A 18 -0.46 -0.37 5.35
C GLU A 18 0.07 0.15 4.01
N GLN A 19 0.73 1.32 4.01
CA GLN A 19 1.39 1.86 2.82
C GLN A 19 2.42 0.86 2.25
N ALA A 20 3.34 0.37 3.07
CA ALA A 20 4.41 -0.53 2.65
C ALA A 20 3.85 -1.87 2.13
N PHE A 21 2.81 -2.38 2.79
CA PHE A 21 2.15 -3.61 2.41
C PHE A 21 1.47 -3.50 1.04
N ILE A 22 0.70 -2.43 0.81
CA ILE A 22 0.01 -2.19 -0.46
C ILE A 22 1.02 -1.97 -1.59
N GLN A 23 2.04 -1.16 -1.35
CA GLN A 23 3.11 -0.92 -2.32
C GLN A 23 3.76 -2.23 -2.78
N ARG A 24 4.17 -3.08 -1.83
CA ARG A 24 4.78 -4.37 -2.13
C ARG A 24 3.83 -5.28 -2.92
N LYS A 25 2.56 -5.33 -2.54
CA LYS A 25 1.55 -6.14 -3.22
C LYS A 25 1.23 -5.66 -4.63
N LEU A 26 1.29 -4.34 -4.86
CA LEU A 26 1.20 -3.76 -6.20
C LEU A 26 2.42 -4.13 -7.03
N GLU A 27 3.63 -4.06 -6.48
CA GLU A 27 4.86 -4.45 -7.19
C GLU A 27 4.87 -5.94 -7.55
N GLU A 28 4.53 -6.83 -6.61
CA GLU A 28 4.38 -8.28 -6.83
C GLU A 28 3.40 -8.61 -7.96
N ASN A 29 2.39 -7.76 -8.15
CA ASN A 29 1.35 -7.90 -9.17
C ASN A 29 1.60 -7.06 -10.44
N GLY A 30 2.79 -6.47 -10.59
CA GLY A 30 3.11 -5.65 -11.76
C GLY A 30 2.21 -4.41 -11.92
N TRP A 31 1.80 -3.81 -10.80
CA TRP A 31 0.88 -2.68 -10.71
C TRP A 31 -0.54 -2.95 -11.23
N ASN A 32 -0.95 -4.23 -11.33
CA ASN A 32 -2.31 -4.58 -11.66
C ASN A 32 -3.25 -4.37 -10.46
N VAL A 33 -3.80 -3.16 -10.34
CA VAL A 33 -4.70 -2.76 -9.24
C VAL A 33 -5.92 -3.68 -9.09
N SER A 34 -6.47 -4.22 -10.18
CA SER A 34 -7.61 -5.14 -10.08
C SER A 34 -7.21 -6.44 -9.39
N ARG A 35 -6.14 -7.08 -9.89
CA ARG A 35 -5.62 -8.33 -9.32
C ARG A 35 -5.16 -8.16 -7.88
N THR A 36 -4.45 -7.05 -7.59
CA THR A 36 -4.02 -6.73 -6.23
C THR A 36 -5.22 -6.54 -5.29
N ALA A 37 -6.29 -5.87 -5.72
CA ALA A 37 -7.48 -5.69 -4.90
C ALA A 37 -8.16 -7.03 -4.57
N GLU A 38 -8.25 -7.93 -5.56
CA GLU A 38 -8.78 -9.27 -5.39
C GLU A 38 -7.94 -10.10 -4.41
N GLU A 39 -6.61 -10.11 -4.57
CA GLU A 39 -5.70 -10.81 -3.64
C GLU A 39 -5.76 -10.25 -2.21
N LEU A 40 -5.90 -8.93 -2.09
CA LEU A 40 -6.03 -8.27 -0.79
C LEU A 40 -7.44 -8.40 -0.18
N GLY A 41 -8.39 -9.03 -0.88
CA GLY A 41 -9.77 -9.18 -0.41
C GLY A 41 -10.50 -7.85 -0.24
N MET A 42 -10.12 -6.81 -0.98
CA MET A 42 -10.69 -5.48 -0.87
C MET A 42 -11.26 -4.99 -2.20
N GLN A 43 -12.20 -4.06 -2.14
CA GLN A 43 -12.74 -3.45 -3.36
C GLN A 43 -11.67 -2.62 -4.07
N ARG A 44 -11.64 -2.70 -5.40
CA ARG A 44 -10.74 -1.91 -6.26
C ARG A 44 -10.83 -0.40 -6.00
N SER A 45 -12.04 0.12 -5.75
CA SER A 45 -12.28 1.53 -5.40
C SER A 45 -11.59 1.92 -4.10
N ASN A 46 -11.57 1.03 -3.10
CA ASN A 46 -10.85 1.25 -1.85
C ASN A 46 -9.34 1.23 -2.08
N LEU A 47 -8.84 0.34 -2.94
CA LEU A 47 -7.41 0.25 -3.23
C LEU A 47 -6.92 1.52 -3.93
N HIS A 48 -7.67 2.03 -4.91
CA HIS A 48 -7.40 3.32 -5.55
C HIS A 48 -7.34 4.48 -4.55
N LYS A 49 -8.29 4.54 -3.60
CA LYS A 49 -8.26 5.55 -2.54
C LYS A 49 -7.01 5.46 -1.68
N LYS A 50 -6.58 4.24 -1.32
CA LYS A 50 -5.36 4.02 -0.54
C LYS A 50 -4.11 4.39 -1.33
N ILE A 51 -4.02 4.01 -2.61
CA ILE A 51 -2.92 4.41 -3.51
C ILE A 51 -2.79 5.93 -3.56
N ALA A 52 -3.91 6.65 -3.76
CA ALA A 52 -3.93 8.11 -3.78
C ALA A 52 -3.58 8.72 -2.42
N LYS A 53 -4.16 8.20 -1.33
CA LYS A 53 -3.88 8.64 0.05
C LYS A 53 -2.39 8.56 0.38
N TYR A 54 -1.76 7.45 -0.01
CA TYR A 54 -0.35 7.17 0.28
C TYR A 54 0.62 7.69 -0.78
N GLY A 55 0.12 8.26 -1.88
CA GLY A 55 0.94 8.71 -2.99
C GLY A 55 1.77 7.59 -3.62
N LEU A 56 1.27 6.35 -3.60
CA LEU A 56 1.99 5.20 -4.17
C LEU A 56 2.07 5.35 -5.68
N LYS A 57 3.29 5.29 -6.21
CA LYS A 57 3.57 5.41 -7.64
C LYS A 57 4.55 4.33 -8.07
N LYS A 58 4.35 3.84 -9.29
CA LYS A 58 5.32 2.96 -9.94
C LYS A 58 6.61 3.77 -10.08
N ARG A 59 7.74 3.24 -9.62
CA ARG A 59 9.08 3.88 -9.72
C ARG A 59 9.61 3.96 -11.16
N ASP A 60 8.72 3.97 -12.14
CA ASP A 60 8.99 3.85 -13.56
C ASP A 60 8.18 4.93 -14.28
N GLN A 61 8.54 6.19 -14.00
CA GLN A 61 8.33 7.36 -14.85
C GLN A 61 9.16 8.55 -14.35
#